data_AF-A0A7V6Q137-F1
#
_entry.id   AF-A0A7V6Q137-F1
#
_cell.length_a   1.000
_cell.length_b   1.000
_cell.length_c   1.000
_cell.angle_alpha   90.00
_cell.angle_beta   90.00
_cell.angle_gamma   90.00
#
_symmetry.space_group_name_H-M   'P 1'
#
loop_
_entity.id
_entity.type
_entity.pdbx_description
1 polymer ?
#
loop_
_entity_poly.entity_id
_entity_poly.type
_entity_poly.pdbx_seq_one_letter_code
_entity_poly.pdbx_strand_id
1 'polypeptide(L)'
;MSGVDGYYPSPRDSFSIRIGTSKLIVVFLIVILFLYLFYTYPQRCVVRMEGIGFRSGDVSFEEKVSVKIDGWYSKKLRGNEFEGSMFINDNELHEVNFKFDKYGNSSIFSYREDKGEYDFFGELFVDGRFEKLAICVFEKDIKNPGASHWSSKDGFVIAAPAASRDEALKIATELIGKKLKINLK
;
A
#
# COMPACT_ATOMS: atom_id res chain seq x y z
N MET A 1 -11.23 -87.66 -16.19
CA MET A 1 -11.68 -86.44 -16.87
C MET A 1 -12.31 -85.54 -15.81
N SER A 2 -11.48 -84.94 -14.97
CA SER A 2 -10.95 -83.56 -15.07
C SER A 2 -12.01 -82.52 -14.69
N GLY A 3 -12.14 -82.31 -13.38
CA GLY A 3 -12.79 -81.15 -12.80
C GLY A 3 -11.98 -79.90 -13.14
N VAL A 4 -12.67 -78.90 -13.67
CA VAL A 4 -12.09 -77.59 -13.98
C VAL A 4 -12.64 -76.63 -12.94
N ASP A 5 -11.89 -76.45 -11.85
CA ASP A 5 -12.20 -75.47 -10.83
C ASP A 5 -11.91 -74.07 -11.39
N GLY A 6 -12.96 -73.35 -11.75
CA GLY A 6 -12.89 -71.97 -12.20
C GLY A 6 -12.53 -71.04 -11.05
N TYR A 7 -11.28 -70.62 -10.99
CA TYR A 7 -10.79 -69.62 -10.04
C TYR A 7 -11.28 -68.22 -10.45
N TYR A 8 -12.37 -67.75 -9.85
CA TYR A 8 -12.77 -66.33 -9.95
C TYR A 8 -11.94 -65.53 -8.94
N PRO A 9 -11.12 -64.54 -9.36
CA PRO A 9 -10.51 -63.63 -8.41
C PRO A 9 -11.60 -62.78 -7.75
N SER A 10 -11.55 -62.67 -6.43
CA SER A 10 -12.47 -61.84 -5.65
C SER A 10 -12.39 -60.38 -6.12
N PRO A 11 -13.51 -59.62 -6.08
CA PRO A 11 -13.51 -58.20 -6.41
C PRO A 11 -12.49 -57.49 -5.53
N ARG A 12 -11.52 -56.79 -6.12
CA ARG A 12 -10.69 -55.86 -5.35
C ARG A 12 -11.61 -54.72 -4.91
N ASP A 13 -11.88 -54.65 -3.61
CA ASP A 13 -12.44 -53.48 -2.94
C ASP A 13 -11.54 -52.28 -3.20
N SER A 14 -11.85 -51.56 -4.28
CA SER A 14 -11.18 -50.32 -4.62
C SER A 14 -12.03 -49.16 -4.11
N PHE A 15 -11.36 -48.27 -3.39
CA PHE A 15 -11.82 -46.93 -3.02
C PHE A 15 -12.87 -46.83 -1.90
N SER A 16 -12.53 -47.31 -0.70
CA SER A 16 -12.99 -46.63 0.51
C SER A 16 -12.12 -45.39 0.76
N ILE A 17 -12.47 -44.26 0.14
CA ILE A 17 -11.98 -42.96 0.63
C ILE A 17 -12.62 -42.75 2.00
N ARG A 18 -11.85 -43.20 2.99
CA ARG A 18 -11.85 -42.88 4.40
C ARG A 18 -12.69 -41.63 4.73
N ILE A 19 -13.85 -41.85 5.31
CA ILE A 19 -14.76 -40.82 5.86
C ILE A 19 -14.05 -39.86 6.85
N GLY A 20 -12.84 -40.21 7.31
CA GLY A 20 -11.96 -39.34 8.11
C GLY A 20 -11.19 -38.26 7.34
N THR A 21 -10.85 -38.45 6.05
CA THR A 21 -10.12 -37.42 5.28
C THR A 21 -11.00 -36.22 4.96
N SER A 22 -12.30 -36.44 4.72
CA SER A 22 -13.25 -35.37 4.40
C SER A 22 -13.44 -34.38 5.56
N LYS A 23 -13.48 -34.86 6.81
CA LYS A 23 -13.59 -34.00 8.00
C LYS A 23 -12.33 -33.16 8.22
N LEU A 24 -11.15 -33.75 8.01
CA LEU A 24 -9.87 -33.03 8.10
C LEU A 24 -9.75 -31.94 7.04
N ILE A 25 -10.20 -32.20 5.81
CA ILE A 25 -10.24 -31.18 4.74
C ILE A 25 -11.14 -30.02 5.13
N VAL A 26 -12.33 -30.29 5.68
CA VAL A 26 -13.26 -29.23 6.12
C VAL A 26 -12.63 -28.39 7.24
N VAL A 27 -12.02 -29.01 8.25
CA VAL A 27 -11.33 -28.27 9.33
C VAL A 27 -10.19 -27.42 8.77
N PHE A 28 -9.39 -27.97 7.84
CA PHE A 28 -8.30 -27.24 7.21
C PHE A 28 -8.79 -26.02 6.41
N LEU A 29 -9.90 -26.15 5.66
CA LEU A 29 -10.52 -25.05 4.94
C LEU A 29 -11.04 -23.95 5.89
N ILE A 30 -11.63 -24.33 7.03
CA ILE A 30 -12.08 -23.37 8.06
C ILE A 30 -10.88 -22.60 8.63
N VAL A 31 -9.77 -23.28 8.92
CA VAL A 31 -8.55 -22.62 9.42
C VAL A 31 -7.98 -21.64 8.39
N ILE A 32 -7.91 -22.02 7.11
CA ILE A 32 -7.47 -21.12 6.04
C ILE A 32 -8.39 -19.90 5.94
N LEU A 33 -9.71 -20.11 6.00
CA LEU A 33 -10.68 -19.02 5.94
C LEU A 33 -10.50 -18.05 7.12
N PHE A 34 -10.31 -18.58 8.33
CA PHE A 34 -10.11 -17.76 9.52
C PHE A 34 -8.80 -16.98 9.47
N LEU A 35 -7.71 -17.62 9.02
CA LEU A 35 -6.42 -16.96 8.79
C LEU A 35 -6.52 -15.86 7.73
N TYR A 36 -7.26 -16.12 6.64
CA TYR A 36 -7.50 -15.14 5.59
C TYR A 36 -8.24 -13.92 6.13
N LEU A 37 -9.36 -14.12 6.82
CA LEU A 37 -10.16 -13.04 7.41
C LEU A 37 -9.34 -12.22 8.41
N PHE A 38 -8.57 -12.88 9.28
CA PHE A 38 -7.71 -12.23 10.25
C PHE A 38 -6.60 -11.41 9.60
N TYR A 39 -6.00 -11.94 8.54
CA TYR A 39 -4.96 -11.24 7.78
C TYR A 39 -5.49 -9.99 7.05
N THR A 40 -6.70 -10.07 6.48
CA THR A 40 -7.31 -8.96 5.72
C THR A 40 -8.07 -7.95 6.56
N TYR A 41 -8.24 -8.20 7.86
CA TYR A 41 -9.03 -7.34 8.73
C TYR A 41 -8.43 -5.91 8.79
N PRO A 42 -9.22 -4.85 8.49
CA PRO A 42 -8.74 -3.48 8.55
C PRO A 42 -8.23 -3.11 9.95
N GLN A 43 -7.06 -2.51 10.01
CA GLN A 43 -6.45 -2.04 11.25
C GLN A 43 -6.46 -0.52 11.27
N ARG A 44 -6.87 0.07 12.40
CA ARG A 44 -6.80 1.52 12.58
C ARG A 44 -5.33 1.97 12.55
N CYS A 45 -5.05 2.98 11.75
CA CYS A 45 -3.72 3.54 11.56
C CYS A 45 -3.79 5.05 11.87
N VAL A 46 -3.21 5.44 13.01
CA VAL A 46 -3.08 6.83 13.42
C VAL A 46 -1.60 7.11 13.62
N VAL A 47 -1.01 7.89 12.72
CA VAL A 47 0.42 8.20 12.73
C VAL A 47 0.60 9.71 12.63
N ARG A 48 1.51 10.25 13.43
CA ARG A 48 1.95 11.63 13.33
C ARG A 48 3.47 11.65 13.25
N MET A 49 4.00 12.36 12.27
CA MET A 49 5.44 12.47 12.04
C MET A 49 5.80 13.88 11.61
N GLU A 50 6.96 14.32 12.06
CA GLU A 50 7.60 15.54 11.56
C GLU A 50 8.54 15.16 10.43
N GLY A 51 8.53 15.96 9.38
CA GLY A 51 9.34 15.77 8.21
C GLY A 51 9.80 17.10 7.62
N ILE A 52 10.43 17.00 6.47
CA ILE A 52 11.00 18.12 5.76
C ILE A 52 10.46 18.13 4.33
N GLY A 53 9.93 19.27 3.92
CA GLY A 53 9.70 19.65 2.54
C GLY A 53 10.96 20.26 1.93
N PHE A 54 11.37 19.78 0.77
CA PHE A 54 12.51 20.30 0.03
C PHE A 54 12.22 20.34 -1.48
N ARG A 55 13.00 21.12 -2.23
CA ARG A 55 12.94 21.12 -3.70
C ARG A 55 14.12 20.34 -4.28
N SER A 56 13.89 19.54 -5.30
CA SER A 56 14.96 18.76 -5.94
C SER A 56 16.06 19.62 -6.56
N GLY A 57 15.74 20.82 -7.04
CA GLY A 57 16.67 21.75 -7.70
C GLY A 57 17.24 22.85 -6.80
N ASP A 58 16.71 23.01 -5.59
CA ASP A 58 17.14 24.04 -4.64
C ASP A 58 17.67 23.39 -3.36
N VAL A 59 18.97 23.56 -3.14
CA VAL A 59 19.68 23.01 -1.97
C VAL A 59 19.43 23.85 -0.72
N SER A 60 19.03 25.11 -0.89
CA SER A 60 18.79 26.06 0.21
C SER A 60 17.37 26.00 0.76
N PHE A 61 16.42 25.45 -0.01
CA PHE A 61 15.03 25.34 0.40
C PHE A 61 14.82 24.15 1.35
N GLU A 62 14.45 24.47 2.59
CA GLU A 62 14.03 23.52 3.63
C GLU A 62 12.79 24.08 4.34
N GLU A 63 11.72 23.30 4.43
CA GLU A 63 10.51 23.66 5.15
C GLU A 63 10.12 22.53 6.10
N LYS A 64 9.87 22.85 7.37
CA LYS A 64 9.34 21.86 8.32
C LYS A 64 7.89 21.54 7.99
N VAL A 65 7.57 20.25 7.93
CA VAL A 65 6.24 19.78 7.61
C VAL A 65 5.78 18.76 8.66
N SER A 66 4.57 18.93 9.20
CA SER A 66 3.92 17.93 10.04
C SER A 66 2.98 17.10 9.16
N VAL A 67 3.17 15.78 9.12
CA VAL A 67 2.25 14.86 8.45
C VAL A 67 1.48 14.06 9.50
N LYS A 68 0.16 14.07 9.40
CA LYS A 68 -0.73 13.23 10.22
C LYS A 68 -1.59 12.38 9.30
N ILE A 69 -1.75 11.11 9.66
CA ILE A 69 -2.56 10.13 8.95
C ILE A 69 -3.51 9.52 9.96
N ASP A 70 -4.80 9.51 9.65
CA ASP A 70 -5.83 8.92 10.51
C ASP A 70 -6.83 8.18 9.64
N GLY A 71 -6.91 6.86 9.81
CA GLY A 71 -7.79 6.03 9.01
C GLY A 71 -7.61 4.54 9.25
N TRP A 72 -7.96 3.76 8.23
CA TRP A 72 -7.95 2.30 8.26
C TRP A 72 -7.01 1.77 7.19
N TYR A 73 -6.07 0.94 7.60
CA TYR A 73 -5.15 0.24 6.71
C TYR A 73 -5.58 -1.23 6.59
N SER A 74 -5.77 -1.70 5.37
CA SER A 74 -6.13 -3.09 5.07
C SER A 74 -5.09 -3.73 4.17
N LYS A 75 -4.65 -4.94 4.54
CA LYS A 75 -3.80 -5.76 3.69
C LYS A 75 -4.69 -6.57 2.75
N LYS A 76 -4.54 -6.41 1.45
CA LYS A 76 -5.25 -7.25 0.46
C LYS A 76 -4.24 -8.04 -0.36
N LEU A 77 -4.71 -9.15 -0.94
CA LEU A 77 -3.87 -10.05 -1.72
C LEU A 77 -3.25 -9.38 -2.96
N ARG A 78 -3.92 -8.33 -3.48
CA ARG A 78 -3.54 -7.60 -4.70
C ARG A 78 -2.97 -6.20 -4.45
N GLY A 79 -2.70 -5.85 -3.19
CA GLY A 79 -2.22 -4.52 -2.80
C GLY A 79 -2.75 -4.11 -1.43
N ASN A 80 -2.04 -3.23 -0.75
CA ASN A 80 -2.54 -2.67 0.51
C ASN A 80 -3.43 -1.47 0.20
N GLU A 81 -4.39 -1.20 1.06
CA GLU A 81 -5.30 -0.07 0.90
C GLU A 81 -5.40 0.72 2.20
N PHE A 82 -5.48 2.04 2.07
CA PHE A 82 -5.76 2.94 3.17
C PHE A 82 -6.96 3.81 2.83
N GLU A 83 -7.85 3.99 3.81
CA GLU A 83 -9.00 4.88 3.73
C GLU A 83 -9.03 5.77 4.97
N GLY A 84 -9.08 7.08 4.78
CA GLY A 84 -9.15 8.03 5.89
C GLY A 84 -8.82 9.46 5.49
N SER A 85 -8.17 10.18 6.40
CA SER A 85 -7.70 11.55 6.19
C SER A 85 -6.17 11.63 6.30
N MET A 86 -5.59 12.51 5.51
CA MET A 86 -4.19 12.91 5.61
C MET A 86 -4.13 14.42 5.84
N PHE A 87 -3.29 14.84 6.77
CA PHE A 87 -3.03 16.24 7.06
C PHE A 87 -1.58 16.53 6.77
N ILE A 88 -1.33 17.62 6.05
CA ILE A 88 0.00 18.13 5.74
C ILE A 88 0.02 19.58 6.23
N ASN A 89 0.73 19.81 7.33
CA ASN A 89 0.60 21.03 8.13
C ASN A 89 -0.87 21.28 8.50
N ASP A 90 -1.41 22.43 8.11
CA ASP A 90 -2.81 22.82 8.36
C ASP A 90 -3.74 22.44 7.21
N ASN A 91 -3.22 21.84 6.13
CA ASN A 91 -4.03 21.39 5.00
C ASN A 91 -4.55 19.98 5.25
N GLU A 92 -5.87 19.84 5.29
CA GLU A 92 -6.54 18.55 5.35
C GLU A 92 -6.87 18.04 3.94
N LEU A 93 -6.48 16.80 3.67
CA LEU A 93 -6.89 16.03 2.50
C LEU A 93 -7.97 15.06 2.98
N HIS A 94 -9.22 15.43 2.75
CA HIS A 94 -10.39 14.63 3.11
C HIS A 94 -10.57 13.44 2.17
N GLU A 95 -11.12 12.35 2.71
CA GLU A 95 -11.58 11.16 1.97
C GLU A 95 -10.52 10.55 1.06
N VAL A 96 -9.27 10.51 1.53
CA VAL A 96 -8.19 9.89 0.76
C VAL A 96 -8.34 8.36 0.76
N ASN A 97 -8.39 7.79 -0.43
CA ASN A 97 -8.29 6.35 -0.66
C ASN A 97 -6.98 6.05 -1.39
N PHE A 98 -6.02 5.47 -0.67
CA PHE A 98 -4.74 5.06 -1.25
C PHE A 98 -4.76 3.58 -1.56
N LYS A 99 -4.67 3.25 -2.84
CA LYS A 99 -4.40 1.89 -3.32
C LYS A 99 -2.92 1.77 -3.57
N PHE A 100 -2.22 1.08 -2.67
CA PHE A 100 -0.79 0.87 -2.77
C PHE A 100 -0.50 -0.32 -3.67
N ASP A 101 0.44 -0.12 -4.59
CA ASP A 101 1.01 -1.24 -5.32
C ASP A 101 1.99 -2.05 -4.43
N LYS A 102 2.64 -3.05 -5.05
CA LYS A 102 3.63 -3.91 -4.37
C LYS A 102 4.87 -3.16 -3.84
N TYR A 103 5.06 -1.89 -4.18
CA TYR A 103 6.18 -1.06 -3.75
C TYR A 103 5.79 0.02 -2.75
N GLY A 104 4.51 0.08 -2.38
CA GLY A 104 4.02 1.09 -1.45
C GLY A 104 3.82 2.45 -2.09
N ASN A 105 3.61 2.54 -3.41
CA ASN A 105 3.23 3.81 -4.04
C ASN A 105 1.74 3.91 -4.36
N SER A 106 1.20 5.11 -4.21
CA SER A 106 -0.18 5.45 -4.56
C SER A 106 -0.29 6.89 -5.05
N SER A 107 -1.32 7.19 -5.83
CA SER A 107 -1.67 8.55 -6.23
C SER A 107 -2.53 9.18 -5.14
N ILE A 108 -2.24 10.42 -4.78
CA ILE A 108 -3.04 11.21 -3.84
C ILE A 108 -4.07 11.99 -4.63
N PHE A 109 -5.31 11.53 -4.54
CA PHE A 109 -6.48 12.30 -4.96
C PHE A 109 -7.21 12.76 -3.71
N SER A 110 -7.51 14.05 -3.64
CA SER A 110 -8.28 14.64 -2.54
C SER A 110 -9.50 15.35 -3.07
N TYR A 111 -10.64 15.19 -2.41
CA TYR A 111 -11.83 15.94 -2.75
C TYR A 111 -11.67 17.40 -2.30
N ARG A 112 -11.91 18.33 -3.23
CA ARG A 112 -11.89 19.77 -2.97
C ARG A 112 -13.33 20.27 -2.90
N GLU A 113 -13.84 20.47 -1.70
CA GLU A 113 -15.21 20.95 -1.47
C GLU A 113 -15.49 22.29 -2.18
N ASP A 114 -14.49 23.16 -2.27
CA ASP A 114 -14.59 24.49 -2.91
C ASP A 114 -14.84 24.41 -4.42
N LYS A 115 -14.40 23.33 -5.07
CA LYS A 115 -14.56 23.11 -6.51
C LYS A 115 -15.57 22.01 -6.85
N GLY A 116 -15.95 21.20 -5.87
CA GLY A 116 -16.79 20.03 -6.08
C GLY A 116 -16.12 18.91 -6.90
N GLU A 117 -14.80 18.90 -7.00
CA GLU A 117 -14.03 17.99 -7.86
C GLU A 117 -12.88 17.32 -7.10
N TYR A 118 -12.43 16.17 -7.59
CA TYR A 118 -11.20 15.52 -7.10
C TYR A 118 -9.98 16.16 -7.77
N ASP A 119 -9.07 16.68 -6.97
CA ASP A 119 -7.79 17.22 -7.45
C ASP A 119 -6.65 16.23 -7.20
N PHE A 120 -5.66 16.26 -8.09
CA PHE A 120 -4.50 15.39 -8.00
C PHE A 120 -3.38 16.12 -7.25
N PHE A 121 -3.23 15.80 -5.97
CA PHE A 121 -2.24 16.43 -5.10
C PHE A 121 -0.82 15.92 -5.38
N GLY A 122 -0.67 14.64 -5.75
CA GLY A 122 0.61 14.10 -6.20
C GLY A 122 0.79 12.60 -5.98
N GLU A 123 2.05 12.16 -5.91
CA GLU A 123 2.38 10.74 -5.67
C GLU A 123 2.89 10.53 -4.25
N LEU A 124 2.31 9.55 -3.56
CA LEU A 124 2.72 9.07 -2.25
C LEU A 124 3.54 7.80 -2.38
N PHE A 125 4.63 7.71 -1.61
CA PHE A 125 5.47 6.54 -1.44
C PHE A 125 5.56 6.23 0.04
N VAL A 126 5.31 5.00 0.46
CA VAL A 126 5.33 4.60 1.87
C VAL A 126 6.15 3.34 2.08
N ASP A 127 6.70 3.22 3.28
CA ASP A 127 7.25 1.98 3.82
C ASP A 127 6.30 1.43 4.90
N GLY A 128 5.99 0.14 4.81
CA GLY A 128 5.13 -0.54 5.79
C GLY A 128 3.76 0.12 5.97
N ARG A 129 3.41 0.42 7.23
CA ARG A 129 2.18 1.15 7.61
C ARG A 129 2.48 2.61 7.93
N PHE A 130 3.03 3.32 6.94
CA PHE A 130 3.47 4.71 7.07
C PHE A 130 4.58 4.91 8.12
N GLU A 131 5.52 3.95 8.21
CA GLU A 131 6.70 4.11 9.08
C GLU A 131 7.67 5.15 8.51
N LYS A 132 7.73 5.22 7.18
CA LYS A 132 8.35 6.28 6.39
C LYS A 132 7.42 6.64 5.24
N LEU A 133 7.48 7.88 4.80
CA LEU A 133 6.80 8.33 3.60
C LEU A 133 7.61 9.37 2.84
N ALA A 134 7.34 9.44 1.54
CA ALA A 134 7.73 10.53 0.66
C ALA A 134 6.55 10.91 -0.22
N ILE A 135 6.34 12.20 -0.43
CA ILE A 135 5.26 12.75 -1.25
C ILE A 135 5.89 13.66 -2.31
N CYS A 136 5.67 13.33 -3.57
CA CYS A 136 5.99 14.21 -4.70
C CYS A 136 4.76 15.08 -4.98
N VAL A 137 4.81 16.34 -4.58
CA VAL A 137 3.65 17.23 -4.59
C VAL A 137 3.52 17.96 -5.93
N PHE A 138 2.36 17.88 -6.56
CA PHE A 138 2.06 18.61 -7.78
C PHE A 138 1.67 20.05 -7.43
N GLU A 139 2.49 21.02 -7.84
CA GLU A 139 2.49 22.38 -7.29
C GLU A 139 1.31 23.28 -7.71
N LYS A 140 0.36 22.74 -8.48
CA LYS A 140 -0.90 23.42 -8.77
C LYS A 140 -1.66 23.78 -7.49
N ASP A 141 -1.48 22.99 -6.43
CA ASP A 141 -2.26 23.07 -5.20
C ASP A 141 -1.64 23.85 -4.04
N ILE A 142 -0.34 24.19 -4.08
CA ILE A 142 0.31 24.87 -2.94
C ILE A 142 0.65 26.33 -3.23
N LYS A 143 1.23 26.67 -4.40
CA LYS A 143 1.72 28.05 -4.66
C LYS A 143 1.62 28.54 -6.11
N ASN A 144 1.41 27.67 -7.11
CA ASN A 144 1.45 28.07 -8.52
C ASN A 144 0.32 27.45 -9.35
N PRO A 145 -0.79 28.17 -9.56
CA PRO A 145 -1.95 27.67 -10.33
C PRO A 145 -1.66 27.37 -11.81
N GLY A 146 -0.45 27.67 -12.31
CA GLY A 146 0.01 27.36 -13.67
C GLY A 146 0.93 26.13 -13.81
N ALA A 147 1.30 25.46 -12.72
CA ALA A 147 2.18 24.30 -12.78
C ALA A 147 1.38 23.02 -13.09
N SER A 148 1.46 22.52 -14.34
CA SER A 148 0.71 21.34 -14.79
C SER A 148 1.41 20.00 -14.54
N HIS A 149 2.68 20.00 -14.09
CA HIS A 149 3.47 18.78 -13.91
C HIS A 149 4.45 18.88 -12.75
N TRP A 150 4.60 17.80 -11.97
CA TRP A 150 5.76 17.60 -11.11
C TRP A 150 6.98 17.31 -11.99
N SER A 151 8.07 18.06 -11.80
CA SER A 151 9.34 17.83 -12.50
C SER A 151 10.40 17.37 -11.52
N SER A 152 11.27 16.45 -11.92
CA SER A 152 12.43 16.05 -11.13
C SER A 152 13.45 17.18 -10.95
N LYS A 153 13.33 18.28 -11.72
CA LYS A 153 14.24 19.42 -11.69
C LYS A 153 13.89 20.40 -10.57
N ASP A 154 12.62 20.73 -10.38
CA ASP A 154 12.18 21.77 -9.43
C ASP A 154 11.03 21.33 -8.51
N GLY A 155 10.62 20.06 -8.61
CA GLY A 155 9.48 19.51 -7.88
C GLY A 155 9.65 19.57 -6.37
N PHE A 156 8.55 19.88 -5.70
CA PHE A 156 8.46 19.86 -4.25
C PHE A 156 8.28 18.42 -3.75
N VAL A 157 9.07 18.04 -2.75
CA VAL A 157 9.04 16.72 -2.15
C VAL A 157 8.96 16.88 -0.64
N ILE A 158 8.02 16.18 -0.02
CA ILE A 158 7.91 16.07 1.43
C ILE A 158 8.38 14.68 1.82
N ALA A 159 9.28 14.55 2.79
CA ALA A 159 9.66 13.25 3.33
C ALA A 159 9.63 13.25 4.86
N ALA A 160 9.17 12.14 5.43
CA ALA A 160 9.00 11.99 6.86
C ALA A 160 9.18 10.51 7.29
N PRO A 161 9.61 10.24 8.53
CA PRO A 161 10.10 11.20 9.52
C PRO A 161 11.49 11.72 9.15
N ALA A 162 11.75 13.02 9.27
CA ALA A 162 13.06 13.61 8.99
C ALA A 162 13.27 14.88 9.81
N ALA A 163 14.47 15.03 10.39
CA ALA A 163 14.85 16.23 11.14
C ALA A 163 15.67 17.23 10.32
N SER A 164 16.15 16.82 9.14
CA SER A 164 16.96 17.64 8.24
C SER A 164 16.70 17.30 6.77
N ARG A 165 17.05 18.23 5.88
CA ARG A 165 16.99 18.00 4.43
C ARG A 165 17.74 16.74 3.98
N ASP A 166 18.91 16.44 4.52
CA ASP A 166 19.71 15.28 4.10
C ASP A 166 19.03 13.95 4.46
N GLU A 167 18.41 13.88 5.64
CA GLU A 167 17.61 12.73 6.05
C GLU A 167 16.39 12.56 5.13
N ALA A 168 15.68 13.66 4.86
CA ALA A 168 14.52 13.68 3.98
C ALA A 168 14.87 13.23 2.55
N LEU A 169 15.98 13.73 2.00
CA LEU A 169 16.48 13.34 0.69
C LEU A 169 16.83 11.85 0.65
N LYS A 170 17.44 11.32 1.71
CA LYS A 170 17.78 9.90 1.81
C LYS A 170 16.53 9.02 1.81
N ILE A 171 15.51 9.39 2.60
CA ILE A 171 14.22 8.67 2.64
C ILE A 171 13.53 8.73 1.29
N ALA A 172 13.41 9.92 0.68
CA ALA A 172 12.79 10.08 -0.63
C ALA A 172 13.51 9.23 -1.70
N THR A 173 14.85 9.27 -1.73
CA THR A 173 15.65 8.47 -2.66
C THR A 173 15.47 6.98 -2.44
N GLU A 174 15.41 6.52 -1.18
CA GLU A 174 15.14 5.13 -0.84
C GLU A 174 13.78 4.66 -1.39
N LEU A 175 12.72 5.41 -1.10
CA LEU A 175 11.34 5.03 -1.45
C LEU A 175 11.05 5.17 -2.95
N ILE A 176 11.44 6.29 -3.56
CA ILE A 176 11.25 6.52 -5.00
C ILE A 176 12.14 5.58 -5.81
N GLY A 177 13.37 5.34 -5.34
CA GLY A 177 14.33 4.43 -5.98
C GLY A 177 13.83 2.98 -6.05
N LYS A 178 13.08 2.51 -5.04
CA LYS A 178 12.44 1.18 -5.07
C LYS A 178 11.52 1.01 -6.29
N LYS A 179 10.73 2.05 -6.63
CA LYS A 179 9.86 2.06 -7.83
C LYS A 179 10.67 2.12 -9.13
N LEU A 180 11.65 3.03 -9.21
CA LEU A 180 12.40 3.29 -10.46
C LEU A 180 13.31 2.13 -10.89
N LYS A 181 13.98 1.45 -9.96
CA LYS A 181 14.91 0.34 -10.27
C LYS A 181 14.24 -0.85 -10.97
N ILE A 182 12.91 -0.98 -10.88
CA ILE A 182 12.19 -2.14 -11.42
C ILE A 182 11.57 -1.84 -12.79
N ASN A 183 11.36 -0.57 -13.15
CA ASN A 183 10.95 -0.18 -14.51
C ASN A 183 12.09 -0.28 -15.56
N LEU A 184 13.32 -0.59 -15.13
CA LEU A 184 14.51 -0.72 -15.98
C LEU A 184 14.86 -2.18 -16.34
N LYS A 185 13.89 -3.11 -16.28
CA LYS A 185 14.07 -4.52 -16.66
C LYS A 185 13.19 -4.92 -17.83
#